data_AF-A0A0L8KXU8-F1
#
_entry.id   AF-A0A0L8KXU8-F1
#
_cell.length_a   1.000
_cell.length_b   1.000
_cell.length_c   1.000
_cell.angle_alpha   90.00
_cell.angle_beta   90.00
_cell.angle_gamma   90.00
#
_symmetry.space_group_name_H-M   'P 1'
#
loop_
_entity.id
_entity.type
_entity.pdbx_description
1 polymer ?
#
loop_
_entity_poly.entity_id
_entity_poly.type
_entity_poly.pdbx_seq_one_letter_code
_entity_poly.pdbx_strand_id
1 'polypeptide(L)'
;MPVPPQDTETPPRSIPTPVTHPPRDRRLQPSGRRDPYLLAVVLLAAYATLSVARYRHLATRSWDLGIFEQAIRAYAHLRAPVVDLKGPGFNILGDHFSPVTALLAPAYRIFPSPVTLLVAQAALLALAAVPVTRAAASLLGRRRGLALGVAFGLSWGIQRAVDFDFHEICFAVPLIAFSLEALLARSWRRALLWALPLVLVKEDLGLTLAAIALVVALRARRVAPRAALGALAVAAVGVAATVVTLTVVIPAFNTAGDYDYWTKVDNGLALFDGSGTKLRTLAWLAIPTSGLLALRSPLIAVALPTLGWRFLSADDHYWGTGWHYSAVLMPVVTLALADALGTTRYSPRPWLRSYANQLPAAVAAAALALTTTLPLSVLAEAEVYRTPARVTAVDRMLDRVPDGATVEADLGTLSRLTSRCRVFWTGNTGDVTPDYIALDNSDRSIRDIGEYVHGLHPDASYTIVGATHGYVVLRHRD
;
A
#
# COMPACT_ATOMS: atom_id res chain seq x y z
N MET A 1 63.20 -9.74 -79.47
CA MET A 1 62.27 -9.11 -78.51
C MET A 1 60.98 -9.90 -78.49
N PRO A 2 60.61 -10.46 -77.32
CA PRO A 2 59.27 -10.20 -76.77
C PRO A 2 59.30 -9.88 -75.27
N VAL A 3 58.20 -9.28 -74.82
CA VAL A 3 57.90 -8.47 -73.63
C VAL A 3 58.08 -9.21 -72.28
N PRO A 4 58.56 -8.57 -71.19
CA PRO A 4 58.63 -9.19 -69.87
C PRO A 4 57.24 -9.24 -69.19
N PRO A 5 56.99 -10.22 -68.30
CA PRO A 5 55.69 -10.38 -67.65
C PRO A 5 55.43 -9.25 -66.65
N GLN A 6 54.20 -8.71 -66.69
CA GLN A 6 53.69 -7.73 -65.73
C GLN A 6 53.35 -8.42 -64.41
N ASP A 7 53.98 -7.98 -63.32
CA ASP A 7 53.59 -8.32 -61.95
C ASP A 7 52.22 -7.69 -61.65
N THR A 8 51.18 -8.51 -61.59
CA THR A 8 49.88 -8.10 -61.05
C THR A 8 49.92 -8.17 -59.53
N GLU A 9 50.08 -7.01 -58.88
CA GLU A 9 49.85 -6.84 -57.45
C GLU A 9 48.41 -7.23 -57.10
N THR A 10 48.25 -8.29 -56.30
CA THR A 10 46.98 -8.59 -55.62
C THR A 10 46.64 -7.48 -54.63
N PRO A 11 45.45 -6.83 -54.70
CA PRO A 11 45.07 -5.83 -53.72
C PRO A 11 44.88 -6.47 -52.34
N PRO A 12 45.23 -5.78 -51.23
CA PRO A 12 45.11 -6.33 -49.89
C PRO A 12 43.63 -6.64 -49.57
N ARG A 13 43.39 -7.87 -49.09
CA ARG A 13 42.07 -8.29 -48.59
C ARG A 13 41.65 -7.37 -47.44
N SER A 14 40.68 -6.49 -47.70
CA SER A 14 40.02 -5.70 -46.66
C SER A 14 39.25 -6.65 -45.74
N ILE A 15 39.77 -6.89 -44.54
CA ILE A 15 39.01 -7.56 -43.47
C ILE A 15 37.88 -6.59 -43.07
N PRO A 16 36.59 -6.96 -43.23
CA PRO A 16 35.51 -6.09 -42.78
C PRO A 16 35.62 -5.92 -41.26
N THR A 17 35.76 -4.68 -40.81
CA THR A 17 35.66 -4.35 -39.39
C THR A 17 34.29 -4.81 -38.86
N PRO A 18 34.22 -5.38 -37.64
CA PRO A 18 32.94 -5.77 -37.07
C PRO A 18 32.04 -4.54 -36.98
N VAL A 19 30.95 -4.54 -37.73
CA VAL A 19 29.92 -3.51 -37.61
C VAL A 19 29.28 -3.69 -36.24
N THR A 20 29.76 -2.94 -35.26
CA THR A 20 29.09 -2.78 -33.97
C THR A 20 27.80 -2.01 -34.22
N HIS A 21 26.71 -2.75 -34.43
CA HIS A 21 25.39 -2.15 -34.46
C HIS A 21 25.18 -1.41 -33.13
N PRO A 22 24.83 -0.11 -33.14
CA PRO A 22 24.48 0.59 -31.92
C PRO A 22 23.33 -0.16 -31.23
N PRO A 23 23.29 -0.20 -29.88
CA PRO A 23 22.22 -0.86 -29.17
C PRO A 23 20.89 -0.25 -29.63
N ARG A 24 20.10 -1.04 -30.37
CA ARG A 24 18.78 -0.64 -30.85
C ARG A 24 18.03 -0.04 -29.66
N ASP A 25 17.61 1.21 -29.79
CA ASP A 25 16.57 1.79 -28.96
C ASP A 25 15.40 0.80 -28.96
N ARG A 26 15.28 0.01 -27.88
CA ARG A 26 14.07 -0.75 -27.60
C ARG A 26 13.01 0.29 -27.24
N ARG A 27 12.48 0.99 -28.24
CA ARG A 27 11.13 1.52 -28.16
C ARG A 27 10.26 0.32 -27.89
N LEU A 28 9.80 0.20 -26.65
CA LEU A 28 8.80 -0.76 -26.23
C LEU A 28 7.56 -0.49 -27.10
N GLN A 29 7.42 -1.20 -28.21
CA GLN A 29 6.20 -1.14 -29.00
C GLN A 29 5.08 -1.74 -28.14
N PRO A 30 4.04 -0.97 -27.81
CA PRO A 30 2.86 -1.53 -27.16
C PRO A 30 2.06 -2.25 -28.26
N SER A 31 2.45 -3.47 -28.63
CA SER A 31 1.53 -4.33 -29.36
C SER A 31 0.36 -4.58 -28.41
N GLY A 32 -0.79 -3.98 -28.70
CA GLY A 32 -1.97 -3.99 -27.84
C GLY A 32 -2.29 -5.39 -27.33
N ARG A 33 -2.10 -5.62 -26.03
CA ARG A 33 -2.48 -6.87 -25.37
C ARG A 33 -3.12 -6.51 -24.03
N ARG A 34 -4.37 -6.91 -23.90
CA ARG A 34 -5.29 -6.51 -22.84
C ARG A 34 -4.97 -7.18 -21.49
N ASP A 35 -4.07 -8.17 -21.45
CA ASP A 35 -3.81 -8.99 -20.26
C ASP A 35 -3.55 -8.21 -18.97
N PRO A 36 -2.67 -7.17 -18.93
CA PRO A 36 -2.44 -6.41 -17.70
C PRO A 36 -3.70 -5.73 -17.19
N TYR A 37 -4.54 -5.23 -18.10
CA TYR A 37 -5.81 -4.57 -17.78
C TYR A 37 -6.89 -5.57 -17.37
N LEU A 38 -6.97 -6.72 -18.05
CA LEU A 38 -7.87 -7.81 -17.66
C LEU A 38 -7.52 -8.34 -16.28
N LEU A 39 -6.23 -8.53 -15.99
CA LEU A 39 -5.76 -8.91 -14.67
C LEU A 39 -6.16 -7.86 -13.62
N ALA A 40 -5.92 -6.57 -13.90
CA ALA A 40 -6.31 -5.49 -12.99
C ALA A 40 -7.84 -5.47 -12.74
N VAL A 41 -8.67 -5.70 -13.75
CA VAL A 41 -10.13 -5.78 -13.58
C VAL A 41 -10.54 -6.97 -12.71
N VAL A 42 -9.93 -8.14 -12.91
CA VAL A 42 -10.19 -9.34 -12.08
C VAL A 42 -9.76 -9.10 -10.64
N LEU A 43 -8.57 -8.53 -10.43
CA LEU A 43 -8.07 -8.20 -9.10
C LEU A 43 -8.94 -7.13 -8.41
N LEU A 44 -9.38 -6.10 -9.14
CA LEU A 44 -10.32 -5.10 -8.62
C LEU A 44 -11.61 -5.77 -8.13
N ALA A 45 -12.21 -6.63 -8.94
CA ALA A 45 -13.42 -7.34 -8.55
C ALA A 45 -13.19 -8.19 -7.30
N ALA A 46 -12.08 -8.93 -7.23
CA ALA A 46 -11.74 -9.76 -6.07
C ALA A 46 -11.50 -8.92 -4.80
N TYR A 47 -10.69 -7.86 -4.89
CA TYR A 47 -10.34 -7.00 -3.76
C TYR A 47 -11.54 -6.21 -3.25
N ALA A 48 -12.32 -5.60 -4.15
CA ALA A 48 -13.52 -4.86 -3.77
C ALA A 48 -14.56 -5.80 -3.13
N THR A 49 -14.74 -7.01 -3.68
CA THR A 49 -15.64 -8.01 -3.08
C THR A 49 -15.19 -8.37 -1.67
N LEU A 50 -13.90 -8.66 -1.47
CA LEU A 50 -13.36 -8.99 -0.14
C LEU A 50 -13.58 -7.85 0.86
N SER A 51 -13.12 -6.63 0.55
CA SER A 51 -13.23 -5.50 1.47
C SER A 51 -14.69 -5.12 1.77
N VAL A 52 -15.56 -5.10 0.75
CA VAL A 52 -16.99 -4.79 0.94
C VAL A 52 -17.72 -5.90 1.70
N ALA A 53 -17.41 -7.17 1.43
CA ALA A 53 -18.00 -8.26 2.18
C ALA A 53 -17.66 -8.18 3.66
N ARG A 54 -16.39 -7.90 4.00
CA ARG A 54 -15.97 -7.68 5.40
C ARG A 54 -16.76 -6.56 6.05
N TYR A 55 -16.91 -5.42 5.38
CA TYR A 55 -17.73 -4.32 5.85
C TYR A 55 -19.18 -4.77 6.12
N ARG A 56 -19.80 -5.48 5.16
CA ARG A 56 -21.16 -6.04 5.27
C ARG A 56 -21.32 -7.12 6.34
N HIS A 57 -20.22 -7.66 6.87
CA HIS A 57 -20.22 -8.64 7.96
C HIS A 57 -19.94 -8.03 9.34
N LEU A 58 -19.81 -6.70 9.44
CA LEU A 58 -19.30 -6.00 10.63
C LEU A 58 -17.92 -6.50 11.05
N ALA A 59 -17.10 -6.92 10.07
CA ALA A 59 -15.74 -7.41 10.30
C ALA A 59 -14.69 -6.30 10.10
N THR A 60 -15.03 -5.07 10.49
CA THR A 60 -14.07 -3.95 10.55
C THR A 60 -12.96 -4.33 11.53
N ARG A 61 -11.69 -4.16 11.15
CA ARG A 61 -10.55 -4.59 11.99
C ARG A 61 -9.91 -3.44 12.73
N SER A 62 -10.06 -2.24 12.21
CA SER A 62 -9.44 -1.06 12.78
C SER A 62 -10.39 0.13 12.74
N TRP A 63 -10.23 1.02 13.71
CA TRP A 63 -10.84 2.35 13.68
C TRP A 63 -10.31 3.24 12.53
N ASP A 64 -9.25 2.82 11.83
CA ASP A 64 -8.63 3.55 10.71
C ASP A 64 -9.64 3.89 9.61
N LEU A 65 -10.59 2.98 9.33
CA LEU A 65 -11.64 3.26 8.35
C LEU A 65 -12.47 4.49 8.71
N GLY A 66 -12.79 4.67 10.00
CA GLY A 66 -13.49 5.84 10.49
C GLY A 66 -12.62 7.09 10.49
N ILE A 67 -11.34 6.96 10.88
CA ILE A 67 -10.35 8.05 10.86
C ILE A 67 -10.21 8.65 9.46
N PHE A 68 -9.93 7.80 8.47
CA PHE A 68 -9.77 8.26 7.08
C PHE A 68 -11.08 8.75 6.47
N GLU A 69 -12.22 8.16 6.84
CA GLU A 69 -13.52 8.65 6.37
C GLU A 69 -13.80 10.06 6.89
N GLN A 70 -13.60 10.33 8.18
CA GLN A 70 -13.78 11.69 8.72
C GLN A 70 -12.88 12.72 8.02
N ALA A 71 -11.60 12.38 7.81
CA ALA A 71 -10.65 13.24 7.12
C ALA A 71 -11.06 13.50 5.65
N ILE A 72 -11.41 12.45 4.89
CA ILE A 72 -11.80 12.56 3.48
C ILE A 72 -13.14 13.28 3.33
N ARG A 73 -14.09 13.04 4.24
CA ARG A 73 -15.36 13.77 4.29
C ARG A 73 -15.11 15.26 4.50
N ALA A 74 -14.22 15.64 5.42
CA ALA A 74 -13.85 17.04 5.61
C ALA A 74 -13.27 17.66 4.32
N TYR A 75 -12.35 16.97 3.64
CA TYR A 75 -11.84 17.41 2.34
C TYR A 75 -12.95 17.54 1.27
N ALA A 76 -13.90 16.60 1.24
CA ALA A 76 -15.06 16.65 0.33
C ALA A 76 -15.96 17.86 0.58
N HIS A 77 -15.88 18.49 1.74
CA HIS A 77 -16.60 19.72 2.09
C HIS A 77 -15.67 20.96 2.15
N LEU A 78 -14.43 20.85 1.66
CA LEU A 78 -13.42 21.92 1.68
C LEU A 78 -13.13 22.45 3.09
N ARG A 79 -13.14 21.57 4.09
CA ARG A 79 -12.84 21.87 5.49
C ARG A 79 -11.48 21.29 5.89
N ALA A 80 -10.93 21.79 6.99
CA ALA A 80 -9.76 21.18 7.62
C ALA A 80 -10.09 19.72 7.99
N PRO A 81 -9.12 18.79 7.85
CA PRO A 81 -9.34 17.35 8.05
C PRO A 81 -9.37 16.98 9.53
N VAL A 82 -10.43 17.43 10.20
CA VAL A 82 -10.69 17.13 11.62
C VAL A 82 -11.20 15.71 11.76
N VAL A 83 -10.64 14.98 12.71
CA VAL A 83 -10.96 13.59 13.05
C VAL A 83 -11.26 13.51 14.55
N ASP A 84 -12.55 13.68 14.90
CA ASP A 84 -13.04 13.63 16.27
C ASP A 84 -12.81 12.24 16.93
N LEU A 85 -12.62 11.16 16.14
CA LEU A 85 -12.24 9.84 16.66
C LEU A 85 -10.89 9.84 17.39
N LYS A 86 -9.97 10.74 17.04
CA LYS A 86 -8.68 10.89 17.74
C LYS A 86 -8.74 11.86 18.92
N GLY A 87 -9.88 12.50 19.12
CA GLY A 87 -10.12 13.52 20.13
C GLY A 87 -10.87 14.71 19.50
N PRO A 88 -11.73 15.40 20.28
CA PRO A 88 -12.52 16.50 19.76
C PRO A 88 -11.66 17.57 19.07
N GLY A 89 -11.98 17.86 17.80
CA GLY A 89 -11.27 18.90 17.03
C GLY A 89 -9.87 18.52 16.55
N PHE A 90 -9.42 17.27 16.72
CA PHE A 90 -8.09 16.84 16.33
C PHE A 90 -7.85 16.93 14.81
N ASN A 91 -6.78 17.60 14.37
CA ASN A 91 -6.42 17.67 12.95
C ASN A 91 -5.50 16.51 12.57
N ILE A 92 -5.92 15.66 11.62
CA ILE A 92 -5.18 14.43 11.28
C ILE A 92 -3.76 14.68 10.77
N LEU A 93 -3.48 15.88 10.22
CA LEU A 93 -2.14 16.25 9.76
C LEU A 93 -1.14 16.38 10.93
N GLY A 94 -1.63 16.50 12.17
CA GLY A 94 -0.83 16.48 13.39
C GLY A 94 -0.46 15.06 13.87
N ASP A 95 -0.96 14.03 13.21
CA ASP A 95 -0.64 12.62 13.49
C ASP A 95 0.08 11.97 12.29
N HIS A 96 -0.53 12.02 11.11
CA HIS A 96 0.01 11.48 9.88
C HIS A 96 -0.08 12.49 8.73
N PHE A 97 1.00 12.62 7.98
CA PHE A 97 1.03 13.51 6.83
C PHE A 97 0.65 12.74 5.55
N SER A 98 -0.65 12.68 5.27
CA SER A 98 -1.21 11.95 4.12
C SER A 98 -2.18 12.77 3.24
N PRO A 99 -1.80 14.00 2.80
CA PRO A 99 -2.70 14.88 2.04
C PRO A 99 -3.13 14.30 0.68
N VAL A 100 -2.47 13.26 0.15
CA VAL A 100 -2.91 12.56 -1.07
C VAL A 100 -4.35 12.05 -0.96
N THR A 101 -4.81 11.74 0.26
CA THR A 101 -6.17 11.21 0.51
C THR A 101 -7.26 12.18 0.08
N ALA A 102 -6.97 13.48 0.00
CA ALA A 102 -7.86 14.50 -0.55
C ALA A 102 -8.26 14.22 -2.01
N LEU A 103 -7.49 13.44 -2.77
CA LEU A 103 -7.86 13.03 -4.13
C LEU A 103 -9.12 12.15 -4.18
N LEU A 104 -9.52 11.52 -3.07
CA LEU A 104 -10.77 10.77 -2.97
C LEU A 104 -11.99 11.65 -2.70
N ALA A 105 -11.80 12.92 -2.34
CA ALA A 105 -12.88 13.83 -1.98
C ALA A 105 -13.99 13.96 -3.05
N PRO A 106 -13.70 14.05 -4.37
CA PRO A 106 -14.75 14.11 -5.38
C PRO A 106 -15.58 12.81 -5.46
N ALA A 107 -14.93 11.65 -5.34
CA ALA A 107 -15.62 10.36 -5.33
C ALA A 107 -16.49 10.20 -4.08
N TYR A 108 -15.96 10.63 -2.92
CA TYR A 108 -16.69 10.64 -1.66
C TYR A 108 -17.90 11.58 -1.70
N ARG A 109 -17.80 12.72 -2.40
CA ARG A 109 -18.92 13.65 -2.59
C ARG A 109 -20.11 13.00 -3.31
N ILE A 110 -19.84 12.13 -4.28
CA ILE A 110 -20.86 11.42 -5.06
C ILE A 110 -21.39 10.22 -4.28
N PHE A 111 -20.50 9.53 -3.56
CA PHE A 111 -20.82 8.33 -2.77
C PHE A 111 -20.29 8.49 -1.33
N PRO A 112 -21.01 9.18 -0.43
CA PRO A 112 -20.54 9.49 0.93
C PRO A 112 -20.66 8.27 1.85
N SER A 113 -19.73 7.33 1.73
CA SER A 113 -19.72 6.08 2.46
C SER A 113 -18.29 5.58 2.69
N PRO A 114 -17.99 4.89 3.81
CA PRO A 114 -16.72 4.19 4.01
C PRO A 114 -16.43 3.16 2.92
N VAL A 115 -17.47 2.59 2.30
CA VAL A 115 -17.34 1.67 1.16
C VAL A 115 -16.61 2.32 -0.02
N THR A 116 -16.78 3.62 -0.23
CA THR A 116 -16.09 4.36 -1.30
C THR A 116 -14.58 4.33 -1.13
N LEU A 117 -14.09 4.45 0.11
CA LEU A 117 -12.67 4.36 0.43
C LEU A 117 -12.15 2.94 0.17
N LEU A 118 -12.89 1.91 0.63
CA LEU A 118 -12.52 0.51 0.41
C LEU A 118 -12.41 0.16 -1.08
N VAL A 119 -13.37 0.61 -1.90
CA VAL A 119 -13.36 0.42 -3.36
C VAL A 119 -12.22 1.21 -4.02
N ALA A 120 -11.94 2.44 -3.56
CA ALA A 120 -10.81 3.22 -4.06
C ALA A 120 -9.46 2.55 -3.80
N GLN A 121 -9.25 2.03 -2.58
CA GLN A 121 -8.07 1.23 -2.23
C GLN A 121 -7.95 -0.01 -3.12
N ALA A 122 -9.05 -0.77 -3.29
CA ALA A 122 -9.07 -1.93 -4.19
C ALA A 122 -8.66 -1.56 -5.63
N ALA A 123 -9.15 -0.44 -6.16
CA ALA A 123 -8.81 0.06 -7.49
C ALA A 123 -7.35 0.45 -7.62
N LEU A 124 -6.78 1.17 -6.65
CA LEU A 124 -5.37 1.59 -6.68
C LEU A 124 -4.40 0.41 -6.57
N LEU A 125 -4.70 -0.56 -5.70
CA LEU A 125 -3.89 -1.78 -5.57
C LEU A 125 -3.97 -2.66 -6.82
N ALA A 126 -5.15 -2.78 -7.43
CA ALA A 126 -5.33 -3.50 -8.68
C ALA A 126 -4.65 -2.79 -9.86
N LEU A 127 -4.69 -1.45 -9.91
CA LEU A 127 -4.03 -0.63 -10.92
C LEU A 127 -2.51 -0.89 -10.94
N ALA A 128 -1.88 -1.09 -9.79
CA ALA A 128 -0.45 -1.39 -9.69
C ALA A 128 -0.04 -2.67 -10.44
N ALA A 129 -0.96 -3.63 -10.65
CA ALA A 129 -0.67 -4.83 -11.43
C ALA A 129 -0.39 -4.52 -12.91
N VAL A 130 -0.91 -3.40 -13.45
CA VAL A 130 -0.71 -2.99 -14.84
C VAL A 130 0.76 -2.71 -15.17
N PRO A 131 1.45 -1.75 -14.51
CA PRO A 131 2.87 -1.50 -14.75
C PRO A 131 3.75 -2.69 -14.37
N VAL A 132 3.41 -3.44 -13.30
CA VAL A 132 4.17 -4.65 -12.92
C VAL A 132 4.17 -5.68 -14.05
N THR A 133 2.97 -6.02 -14.56
CA THR A 133 2.80 -7.02 -15.62
C THR A 133 3.43 -6.56 -16.92
N ARG A 134 3.27 -5.28 -17.28
CA ARG A 134 3.86 -4.70 -18.50
C ARG A 134 5.38 -4.71 -18.46
N ALA A 135 5.98 -4.22 -17.37
CA ALA A 135 7.42 -4.22 -17.19
C ALA A 135 7.97 -5.65 -17.25
N ALA A 136 7.38 -6.58 -16.51
CA ALA A 136 7.77 -7.98 -16.53
C ALA A 136 7.62 -8.62 -17.92
N ALA A 137 6.53 -8.35 -18.64
CA ALA A 137 6.30 -8.86 -19.99
C ALA A 137 7.31 -8.30 -20.99
N SER A 138 7.68 -7.02 -20.85
CA SER A 138 8.69 -6.38 -21.70
C SER A 138 10.08 -7.01 -21.54
N LEU A 139 10.40 -7.45 -20.33
CA LEU A 139 11.67 -8.10 -20.03
C LEU A 139 11.64 -9.57 -20.41
N LEU A 140 10.60 -10.31 -20.02
CA LEU A 140 10.57 -11.79 -19.98
C LEU A 140 9.68 -12.45 -21.05
N GLY A 141 8.89 -11.66 -21.78
CA GLY A 141 7.84 -12.11 -22.69
C GLY A 141 6.47 -12.24 -22.01
N ARG A 142 5.39 -12.22 -22.81
CA ARG A 142 3.98 -12.15 -22.38
C ARG A 142 3.62 -13.11 -21.25
N ARG A 143 3.86 -14.42 -21.42
CA ARG A 143 3.43 -15.46 -20.47
C ARG A 143 4.10 -15.31 -19.10
N ARG A 144 5.42 -15.10 -19.10
CA ARG A 144 6.20 -14.90 -17.85
C ARG A 144 5.87 -13.57 -17.19
N GLY A 145 5.61 -12.53 -17.99
CA GLY A 145 5.14 -11.24 -17.48
C GLY A 145 3.79 -11.35 -16.78
N LEU A 146 2.83 -12.03 -17.40
CA LEU A 146 1.52 -12.31 -16.80
C LEU A 146 1.64 -13.13 -15.52
N ALA A 147 2.50 -14.16 -15.51
CA ALA A 147 2.76 -14.95 -14.30
C ALA A 147 3.26 -14.08 -13.13
N LEU A 148 4.20 -13.16 -13.38
CA LEU A 148 4.65 -12.22 -12.34
C LEU A 148 3.57 -11.20 -11.94
N GLY A 149 2.73 -10.78 -12.87
CA GLY A 149 1.55 -9.95 -12.57
C GLY A 149 0.57 -10.65 -11.63
N VAL A 150 0.24 -11.92 -11.91
CA VAL A 150 -0.60 -12.76 -11.05
C VAL A 150 0.05 -12.96 -9.68
N ALA A 151 1.35 -13.27 -9.65
CA ALA A 151 2.09 -13.44 -8.39
C ALA A 151 2.08 -12.15 -7.54
N PHE A 152 2.20 -10.98 -8.16
CA PHE A 152 2.07 -9.69 -7.49
C PHE A 152 0.68 -9.48 -6.91
N GLY A 153 -0.38 -9.67 -7.72
CA GLY A 153 -1.75 -9.47 -7.26
C GLY A 153 -2.14 -10.41 -6.12
N LEU A 154 -1.73 -11.67 -6.23
CA LEU A 154 -1.99 -12.67 -5.19
C LEU A 154 -0.96 -12.65 -4.05
N SER A 155 -0.03 -11.69 -4.02
CA SER A 155 0.99 -11.64 -2.97
C SER A 155 0.36 -11.33 -1.61
N TRP A 156 0.92 -11.94 -0.56
CA TRP A 156 0.41 -11.81 0.80
C TRP A 156 0.33 -10.34 1.25
N GLY A 157 1.30 -9.50 0.86
CA GLY A 157 1.32 -8.08 1.25
C GLY A 157 0.15 -7.29 0.68
N ILE A 158 -0.23 -7.58 -0.57
CA ILE A 158 -1.42 -6.96 -1.19
C ILE A 158 -2.69 -7.48 -0.54
N GLN A 159 -2.82 -8.81 -0.36
CA GLN A 159 -4.01 -9.39 0.26
C GLN A 159 -4.23 -8.87 1.69
N ARG A 160 -3.17 -8.75 2.50
CA ARG A 160 -3.26 -8.22 3.87
C ARG A 160 -3.65 -6.75 3.92
N ALA A 161 -3.22 -5.93 2.96
CA ALA A 161 -3.65 -4.54 2.86
C ALA A 161 -5.14 -4.42 2.48
N VAL A 162 -5.62 -5.25 1.55
CA VAL A 162 -7.06 -5.32 1.19
C VAL A 162 -7.92 -5.75 2.39
N ASP A 163 -7.37 -6.58 3.27
CA ASP A 163 -8.04 -7.22 4.40
C ASP A 163 -8.05 -6.40 5.70
N PHE A 164 -7.27 -5.32 5.81
CA PHE A 164 -7.09 -4.57 7.06
C PHE A 164 -7.96 -3.31 7.20
N ASP A 165 -8.58 -2.82 6.13
CA ASP A 165 -9.28 -1.52 6.00
C ASP A 165 -8.44 -0.46 5.25
N PHE A 166 -9.03 0.71 4.97
CA PHE A 166 -8.44 1.72 4.09
C PHE A 166 -7.19 2.38 4.69
N HIS A 167 -6.12 2.48 3.89
CA HIS A 167 -4.88 3.17 4.25
C HIS A 167 -4.33 3.93 3.04
N GLU A 168 -3.78 5.12 3.29
CA GLU A 168 -3.13 6.03 2.34
C GLU A 168 -2.03 5.35 1.50
N ILE A 169 -1.37 4.33 2.03
CA ILE A 169 -0.32 3.58 1.32
C ILE A 169 -0.83 2.93 0.02
N CYS A 170 -2.15 2.76 -0.16
CA CYS A 170 -2.72 2.27 -1.41
C CYS A 170 -2.39 3.18 -2.60
N PHE A 171 -2.14 4.48 -2.39
CA PHE A 171 -1.64 5.40 -3.41
C PHE A 171 -0.16 5.15 -3.75
N ALA A 172 0.67 4.76 -2.78
CA ALA A 172 2.10 4.52 -3.00
C ALA A 172 2.35 3.32 -3.90
N VAL A 173 1.56 2.24 -3.77
CA VAL A 173 1.76 0.99 -4.52
C VAL A 173 1.78 1.20 -6.05
N PRO A 174 0.78 1.83 -6.69
CA PRO A 174 0.82 2.11 -8.13
C PRO A 174 1.90 3.14 -8.50
N LEU A 175 2.15 4.17 -7.68
CA LEU A 175 3.20 5.18 -7.94
C LEU A 175 4.59 4.54 -8.01
N ILE A 176 4.92 3.67 -7.03
CA ILE A 176 6.17 2.89 -7.02
C ILE A 176 6.22 1.98 -8.25
N ALA A 177 5.12 1.28 -8.57
CA ALA A 177 5.09 0.36 -9.70
C ALA A 177 5.31 1.05 -11.06
N PHE A 178 4.65 2.19 -11.32
CA PHE A 178 4.88 3.00 -12.52
C PHE A 178 6.28 3.62 -12.55
N SER A 179 6.79 4.07 -11.41
CA SER A 179 8.15 4.59 -11.30
C SER A 179 9.18 3.53 -11.68
N LEU A 180 9.05 2.32 -11.13
CA LEU A 180 9.96 1.22 -11.40
C LEU A 180 9.81 0.66 -12.82
N GLU A 181 8.60 0.63 -13.41
CA GLU A 181 8.42 0.34 -14.84
C GLU A 181 9.22 1.34 -15.69
N ALA A 182 9.08 2.63 -15.43
CA ALA A 182 9.81 3.68 -16.15
C ALA A 182 11.33 3.58 -15.94
N LEU A 183 11.79 3.24 -14.73
CA LEU A 183 13.20 3.01 -14.41
C LEU A 183 13.77 1.85 -15.21
N LEU A 184 13.04 0.73 -15.29
CA LEU A 184 13.43 -0.43 -16.09
C LEU A 184 13.44 -0.12 -17.59
N ALA A 185 12.51 0.73 -18.05
CA ALA A 185 12.49 1.27 -19.40
C ALA A 185 13.54 2.38 -19.64
N ARG A 186 14.44 2.66 -18.67
CA ARG A 186 15.47 3.71 -18.70
C ARG A 186 14.92 5.12 -18.96
N SER A 187 13.64 5.34 -18.68
CA SER A 187 12.98 6.63 -18.77
C SER A 187 13.15 7.40 -17.47
N TRP A 188 14.39 7.81 -17.16
CA TRP A 188 14.80 8.35 -15.86
C TRP A 188 13.89 9.47 -15.34
N ARG A 189 13.54 10.44 -16.20
CA ARG A 189 12.63 11.54 -15.84
C ARG A 189 11.25 11.05 -15.42
N ARG A 190 10.67 10.11 -16.17
CA ARG A 190 9.35 9.53 -15.85
C ARG A 190 9.40 8.73 -14.56
N ALA A 191 10.49 7.99 -14.31
CA ALA A 191 10.68 7.28 -13.06
C ALA A 191 10.62 8.25 -11.87
N LEU A 192 11.37 9.35 -11.94
CA LEU A 192 11.38 10.37 -10.88
C LEU A 192 10.03 11.09 -10.74
N LEU A 193 9.37 11.44 -11.84
CA LEU A 193 8.05 12.09 -11.81
C LEU A 193 6.96 11.21 -11.17
N TRP A 194 6.99 9.90 -11.41
CA TRP A 194 6.06 8.97 -10.74
C TRP A 194 6.39 8.75 -9.27
N ALA A 195 7.65 8.88 -8.87
CA ALA A 195 8.06 8.74 -7.47
C ALA A 195 7.82 10.02 -6.67
N LEU A 196 7.89 11.20 -7.28
CA LEU A 196 7.84 12.49 -6.58
C LEU A 196 6.60 12.65 -5.69
N PRO A 197 5.37 12.26 -6.10
CA PRO A 197 4.19 12.37 -5.24
C PRO A 197 4.21 11.50 -3.99
N LEU A 198 5.16 10.57 -3.83
CA LEU A 198 5.28 9.74 -2.63
C LEU A 198 5.44 10.58 -1.35
N VAL A 199 6.05 11.77 -1.44
CA VAL A 199 6.19 12.71 -0.30
C VAL A 199 4.84 13.24 0.22
N LEU A 200 3.77 13.10 -0.56
CA LEU A 200 2.41 13.52 -0.19
C LEU A 200 1.55 12.33 0.26
N VAL A 201 2.06 11.10 0.13
CA VAL A 201 1.31 9.89 0.47
C VAL A 201 1.39 9.60 1.96
N LYS A 202 2.61 9.56 2.49
CA LYS A 202 2.89 9.30 3.89
C LYS A 202 4.24 9.91 4.25
N GLU A 203 4.38 10.35 5.49
CA GLU A 203 5.56 11.06 6.01
C GLU A 203 6.89 10.32 5.78
N ASP A 204 6.94 8.99 5.85
CA ASP A 204 8.17 8.21 5.66
C ASP A 204 8.51 7.93 4.18
N LEU A 205 7.56 8.13 3.26
CA LEU A 205 7.74 7.74 1.85
C LEU A 205 8.63 8.69 1.05
N GLY A 206 9.03 9.83 1.63
CA GLY A 206 10.12 10.65 1.08
C GLY A 206 11.47 9.92 1.07
N LEU A 207 11.71 9.00 2.00
CA LEU A 207 12.89 8.12 1.98
C LEU A 207 12.79 7.07 0.86
N THR A 208 11.58 6.58 0.56
CA THR A 208 11.35 5.69 -0.59
C THR A 208 11.60 6.41 -1.91
N LEU A 209 11.17 7.67 -2.04
CA LEU A 209 11.54 8.53 -3.18
C LEU A 209 13.07 8.65 -3.29
N ALA A 210 13.76 8.92 -2.18
CA ALA A 210 15.22 9.01 -2.18
C ALA A 210 15.88 7.71 -2.63
N ALA A 211 15.43 6.55 -2.15
CA ALA A 211 15.95 5.26 -2.56
C ALA A 211 15.74 5.00 -4.07
N ILE A 212 14.54 5.28 -4.61
CA ILE A 212 14.28 5.18 -6.06
C ILE A 212 15.25 6.09 -6.84
N ALA A 213 15.39 7.33 -6.41
CA ALA A 213 16.25 8.31 -7.06
C ALA A 213 17.74 7.91 -7.02
N LEU A 214 18.22 7.31 -5.92
CA LEU A 214 19.56 6.74 -5.84
C LEU A 214 19.76 5.56 -6.80
N VAL A 215 18.76 4.67 -6.95
CA VAL A 215 18.82 3.59 -7.94
C VAL A 215 18.84 4.15 -9.36
N VAL A 216 18.07 5.20 -9.65
CA VAL A 216 18.14 5.93 -10.93
C VAL A 216 19.54 6.51 -11.14
N ALA A 217 20.12 7.20 -10.15
CA ALA A 217 21.47 7.75 -10.23
C ALA A 217 22.51 6.67 -10.53
N LEU A 218 22.44 5.54 -9.82
CA LEU A 218 23.35 4.41 -9.98
C LEU A 218 23.29 3.81 -11.40
N ARG A 219 22.09 3.67 -11.97
CA ARG A 219 21.88 3.13 -13.32
C ARG A 219 22.18 4.13 -14.42
N ALA A 220 21.91 5.42 -14.18
CA ALA A 220 22.12 6.48 -15.15
C ALA A 220 23.59 6.97 -15.19
N ARG A 221 24.39 6.80 -14.13
CA ARG A 221 25.73 7.42 -14.00
C ARG A 221 26.67 7.26 -15.20
N ARG A 222 26.63 6.10 -15.89
CA ARG A 222 27.51 5.82 -17.04
C ARG A 222 26.90 6.22 -18.39
N VAL A 223 25.57 6.31 -18.48
CA VAL A 223 24.84 6.46 -19.76
C VAL A 223 24.22 7.86 -19.90
N ALA A 224 23.81 8.47 -18.79
CA ALA A 224 23.20 9.79 -18.71
C ALA A 224 23.63 10.52 -17.41
N PRO A 225 24.88 11.01 -17.32
CA PRO A 225 25.42 11.65 -16.12
C PRO A 225 24.56 12.83 -15.60
N ARG A 226 24.00 13.65 -16.50
CA ARG A 226 23.09 14.74 -16.14
C ARG A 226 21.81 14.23 -15.45
N ALA A 227 21.28 13.09 -15.91
CA ALA A 227 20.12 12.48 -15.28
C ALA A 227 20.48 11.88 -13.91
N ALA A 228 21.72 11.40 -13.73
CA ALA A 228 22.19 10.93 -12.44
C ALA A 228 22.33 12.07 -11.42
N LEU A 229 22.88 13.23 -11.82
CA LEU A 229 22.92 14.42 -10.97
C LEU A 229 21.52 14.91 -10.60
N GLY A 230 20.60 14.98 -11.57
CA GLY A 230 19.20 15.32 -11.30
C GLY A 230 18.54 14.34 -10.33
N ALA A 231 18.85 13.05 -10.41
CA ALA A 231 18.34 12.05 -9.49
C ALA A 231 18.94 12.20 -8.07
N LEU A 232 20.21 12.57 -7.92
CA LEU A 232 20.79 12.90 -6.61
C LEU A 232 20.10 14.12 -5.98
N ALA A 233 19.79 15.15 -6.77
CA ALA A 233 19.03 16.30 -6.29
C ALA A 233 17.62 15.89 -5.82
N VAL A 234 16.92 15.04 -6.58
CA VAL A 234 15.62 14.50 -6.17
C VAL A 234 15.73 13.64 -4.90
N ALA A 235 16.83 12.90 -4.72
CA ALA A 235 17.05 12.15 -3.49
C ALA A 235 17.19 13.08 -2.28
N ALA A 236 17.95 14.18 -2.41
CA ALA A 236 18.05 15.20 -1.38
C ALA A 236 16.69 15.84 -1.07
N VAL A 237 15.86 16.11 -2.08
CA VAL A 237 14.48 16.60 -1.90
C VAL A 237 13.63 15.60 -1.12
N GLY A 238 13.71 14.30 -1.42
CA GLY A 238 12.94 13.29 -0.68
C GLY A 238 13.31 13.20 0.80
N VAL A 239 14.62 13.26 1.11
CA VAL A 239 15.12 13.31 2.50
C VAL A 239 14.68 14.61 3.19
N ALA A 240 14.88 15.76 2.53
CA ALA A 240 14.50 17.06 3.08
C ALA A 240 12.99 17.14 3.34
N ALA A 241 12.15 16.64 2.42
CA ALA A 241 10.71 16.59 2.59
C ALA A 241 10.30 15.72 3.78
N THR A 242 10.95 14.56 3.97
CA THR A 242 10.72 13.70 5.15
C THR A 242 11.06 14.46 6.43
N VAL A 243 12.25 15.07 6.51
CA VAL A 243 12.69 15.81 7.69
C VAL A 243 11.74 16.97 8.00
N VAL A 244 11.45 17.82 7.02
CA VAL A 244 10.52 18.96 7.19
C VAL A 244 9.14 18.49 7.62
N THR A 245 8.65 17.38 7.07
CA THR A 245 7.34 16.83 7.44
C THR A 245 7.33 16.43 8.91
N LEU A 246 8.34 15.67 9.36
CA LEU A 246 8.42 15.14 10.71
C LEU A 246 8.75 16.21 11.77
N THR A 247 9.54 17.23 11.43
CA THR A 247 10.03 18.22 12.41
C THR A 247 9.32 19.57 12.36
N VAL A 248 8.56 19.85 11.30
CA VAL A 248 7.88 21.14 11.14
C VAL A 248 6.40 20.94 10.86
N VAL A 249 6.04 20.18 9.83
CA VAL A 249 4.64 20.09 9.39
C VAL A 249 3.77 19.39 10.42
N ILE A 250 4.12 18.17 10.82
CA ILE A 250 3.32 17.42 11.79
C ILE A 250 3.27 18.14 13.15
N PRO A 251 4.41 18.58 13.74
CA PRO A 251 4.41 19.36 14.98
C PRO A 251 3.54 20.63 14.93
N ALA A 252 3.46 21.32 13.78
CA ALA A 252 2.63 22.53 13.65
C ALA A 252 1.11 22.25 13.72
N PHE A 253 0.68 21.01 13.51
CA PHE A 253 -0.72 20.59 13.61
C PHE A 253 -1.00 19.71 14.84
N ASN A 254 0.04 19.20 15.52
CA ASN A 254 -0.10 18.37 16.71
C ASN A 254 -0.35 19.25 17.95
N THR A 255 -1.30 18.86 18.80
CA THR A 255 -1.67 19.61 20.00
C THR A 255 -0.56 19.69 21.06
N ALA A 256 0.36 18.72 21.09
CA ALA A 256 1.54 18.70 21.96
C ALA A 256 2.77 19.37 21.32
N GLY A 257 2.72 19.71 20.03
CA GLY A 257 3.84 20.33 19.32
C GLY A 257 5.01 19.39 19.01
N ASP A 258 4.81 18.08 19.05
CA ASP A 258 5.81 17.04 18.73
C ASP A 258 5.23 15.99 17.76
N TYR A 259 6.07 15.06 17.30
CA TYR A 259 5.66 13.89 16.52
C TYR A 259 5.64 12.64 17.41
N ASP A 260 4.42 12.19 17.74
CA ASP A 260 4.17 11.14 18.75
C ASP A 260 4.95 9.84 18.52
N TYR A 261 5.27 9.51 17.27
CA TYR A 261 5.97 8.27 16.92
C TYR A 261 7.48 8.31 17.19
N TRP A 262 8.08 9.47 17.54
CA TRP A 262 9.47 9.50 18.03
C TRP A 262 9.66 8.61 19.25
N THR A 263 8.65 8.52 20.11
CA THR A 263 8.65 7.64 21.30
C THR A 263 8.73 6.15 20.96
N LYS A 264 8.35 5.78 19.73
CA LYS A 264 8.43 4.40 19.22
C LYS A 264 9.75 4.07 18.54
N VAL A 265 10.68 5.02 18.44
CA VAL A 265 12.04 4.80 17.91
C VAL A 265 12.95 4.45 19.08
N ASP A 266 13.48 3.24 19.10
CA ASP A 266 14.42 2.80 20.13
C ASP A 266 15.88 3.15 19.77
N ASN A 267 16.75 3.20 20.79
CA ASN A 267 18.18 3.53 20.70
C ASN A 267 19.06 2.45 20.01
N GLY A 268 18.44 1.57 19.20
CA GLY A 268 19.12 0.53 18.41
C GLY A 268 19.21 -0.85 19.07
N LEU A 269 18.76 -1.03 20.31
CA LEU A 269 18.69 -2.35 20.98
C LEU A 269 17.59 -3.22 20.35
N ALA A 270 16.48 -2.59 19.97
CA ALA A 270 15.36 -3.23 19.29
C ALA A 270 15.76 -3.93 17.98
N LEU A 271 16.89 -3.59 17.33
CA LEU A 271 17.34 -4.24 16.08
C LEU A 271 17.47 -5.76 16.22
N PHE A 272 17.95 -6.24 17.38
CA PHE A 272 18.14 -7.66 17.66
C PHE A 272 16.94 -8.33 18.33
N ASP A 273 16.02 -7.54 18.87
CA ASP A 273 14.74 -8.02 19.41
C ASP A 273 13.80 -8.48 18.30
N GLY A 274 12.99 -9.50 18.61
CA GLY A 274 12.04 -10.08 17.67
C GLY A 274 12.67 -10.65 16.40
N SER A 275 13.96 -11.04 16.45
CA SER A 275 14.72 -11.55 15.30
C SER A 275 13.99 -12.68 14.55
N GLY A 276 13.29 -13.57 15.26
CA GLY A 276 12.46 -14.61 14.66
C GLY A 276 11.34 -14.07 13.77
N THR A 277 10.64 -13.00 14.18
CA THR A 277 9.57 -12.35 13.40
C THR A 277 10.16 -11.60 12.21
N LYS A 278 11.25 -10.86 12.41
CA LYS A 278 11.92 -10.10 11.35
C LYS A 278 12.49 -11.02 10.26
N LEU A 279 13.16 -12.10 10.66
CA LEU A 279 13.65 -13.13 9.73
C LEU A 279 12.52 -13.81 8.99
N ARG A 280 11.39 -14.09 9.66
CA ARG A 280 10.19 -14.64 9.01
C ARG A 280 9.64 -13.68 7.96
N THR A 281 9.52 -12.39 8.27
CA THR A 281 9.08 -11.36 7.30
C THR A 281 10.02 -11.27 6.10
N LEU A 282 11.33 -11.26 6.33
CA LEU A 282 12.33 -11.30 5.26
C LEU A 282 12.23 -12.59 4.43
N ALA A 283 12.03 -13.74 5.06
CA ALA A 283 11.83 -15.02 4.37
C ALA A 283 10.56 -15.00 3.52
N TRP A 284 9.47 -14.41 4.00
CA TRP A 284 8.24 -14.21 3.22
C TRP A 284 8.44 -13.28 2.01
N LEU A 285 9.34 -12.30 2.07
CA LEU A 285 9.70 -11.45 0.93
C LEU A 285 10.69 -12.12 -0.04
N ALA A 286 11.61 -12.92 0.49
CA ALA A 286 12.69 -13.50 -0.29
C ALA A 286 12.28 -14.83 -0.96
N ILE A 287 11.47 -15.67 -0.31
CA ILE A 287 11.22 -17.03 -0.77
C ILE A 287 9.98 -17.11 -1.69
N PRO A 288 8.73 -16.99 -1.19
CA PRO A 288 7.55 -17.23 -2.03
C PRO A 288 7.34 -16.14 -3.09
N THR A 289 7.77 -14.91 -2.82
CA THR A 289 7.58 -13.77 -3.74
C THR A 289 8.73 -13.55 -4.72
N SER A 290 9.95 -14.04 -4.43
CA SER A 290 11.11 -13.79 -5.29
C SER A 290 12.04 -14.96 -5.58
N GLY A 291 11.89 -16.12 -4.95
CA GLY A 291 12.82 -17.25 -5.11
C GLY A 291 14.28 -16.85 -4.90
N LEU A 292 14.53 -15.94 -3.97
CA LEU A 292 15.85 -15.34 -3.65
C LEU A 292 16.49 -14.55 -4.79
N LEU A 293 15.92 -14.56 -6.00
CA LEU A 293 16.58 -14.00 -7.18
C LEU A 293 16.44 -12.48 -7.27
N ALA A 294 15.40 -11.90 -6.67
CA ALA A 294 15.24 -10.45 -6.58
C ALA A 294 16.42 -9.76 -5.88
N LEU A 295 17.11 -10.45 -4.97
CA LEU A 295 18.30 -9.94 -4.26
C LEU A 295 19.47 -9.62 -5.20
N ARG A 296 19.46 -10.16 -6.43
CA ARG A 296 20.48 -9.83 -7.44
C ARG A 296 20.24 -8.49 -8.15
N SER A 297 19.05 -7.90 -7.98
CA SER A 297 18.71 -6.61 -8.60
C SER A 297 18.97 -5.46 -7.63
N PRO A 298 19.60 -4.36 -8.08
CA PRO A 298 19.75 -3.16 -7.25
C PRO A 298 18.40 -2.49 -6.93
N LEU A 299 17.29 -2.87 -7.58
CA LEU A 299 15.96 -2.36 -7.24
C LEU A 299 15.54 -2.76 -5.82
N ILE A 300 16.09 -3.84 -5.26
CA ILE A 300 15.76 -4.27 -3.90
C ILE A 300 16.13 -3.21 -2.84
N ALA A 301 17.07 -2.31 -3.15
CA ALA A 301 17.45 -1.20 -2.29
C ALA A 301 16.26 -0.26 -1.99
N VAL A 302 15.26 -0.19 -2.86
CA VAL A 302 14.03 0.60 -2.65
C VAL A 302 13.18 0.06 -1.50
N ALA A 303 13.34 -1.22 -1.12
CA ALA A 303 12.64 -1.79 0.03
C ALA A 303 13.28 -1.40 1.38
N LEU A 304 14.51 -0.89 1.37
CA LEU A 304 15.28 -0.66 2.59
C LEU A 304 14.68 0.40 3.51
N PRO A 305 14.17 1.57 3.04
CA PRO A 305 13.59 2.55 3.94
C PRO A 305 12.41 2.00 4.75
N THR A 306 11.46 1.33 4.08
CA THR A 306 10.30 0.73 4.74
C THR A 306 10.69 -0.42 5.67
N LEU A 307 11.63 -1.28 5.27
CA LEU A 307 12.13 -2.33 6.18
C LEU A 307 12.90 -1.74 7.37
N GLY A 308 13.62 -0.65 7.15
CA GLY A 308 14.41 0.06 8.14
C GLY A 308 13.53 0.55 9.28
N TRP A 309 12.61 1.48 9.01
CA TRP A 309 11.77 2.01 10.09
C TRP A 309 10.96 0.91 10.79
N ARG A 310 10.46 -0.08 10.04
CA ARG A 310 9.73 -1.21 10.62
C ARG A 310 10.56 -1.96 11.64
N PHE A 311 11.80 -2.32 11.30
CA PHE A 311 12.64 -3.14 12.18
C PHE A 311 13.42 -2.35 13.23
N LEU A 312 13.51 -1.02 13.10
CA LEU A 312 14.04 -0.13 14.14
C LEU A 312 12.99 0.30 15.17
N SER A 313 11.70 0.18 14.85
CA SER A 313 10.67 0.56 15.82
C SER A 313 10.59 -0.42 16.99
N ALA A 314 10.33 0.11 18.18
CA ALA A 314 10.08 -0.64 19.41
C ALA A 314 8.73 -1.39 19.41
N ASP A 315 7.83 -1.07 18.49
CA ASP A 315 6.49 -1.65 18.39
C ASP A 315 6.51 -2.90 17.50
N ASP A 316 6.26 -4.06 18.09
CA ASP A 316 6.37 -5.36 17.45
C ASP A 316 5.31 -5.60 16.35
N HIS A 317 4.21 -4.84 16.37
CA HIS A 317 3.18 -4.86 15.34
C HIS A 317 3.72 -4.52 13.96
N TYR A 318 4.81 -3.73 13.88
CA TYR A 318 5.41 -3.35 12.60
C TYR A 318 6.31 -4.43 12.00
N TRP A 319 6.75 -5.42 12.77
CA TRP A 319 7.78 -6.37 12.33
C TRP A 319 7.22 -7.50 11.47
N GLY A 320 5.95 -7.86 11.68
CA GLY A 320 5.35 -9.09 11.17
C GLY A 320 4.83 -9.06 9.74
N THR A 321 4.04 -10.09 9.41
CA THR A 321 3.36 -10.25 8.12
C THR A 321 1.87 -9.90 8.17
N GLY A 322 1.43 -9.33 9.29
CA GLY A 322 0.10 -8.74 9.42
C GLY A 322 0.01 -7.36 8.77
N TRP A 323 -1.19 -6.79 8.84
CA TRP A 323 -1.46 -5.39 8.48
C TRP A 323 -1.06 -5.02 7.04
N HIS A 324 -1.02 -3.73 6.74
CA HIS A 324 -0.87 -3.21 5.38
C HIS A 324 0.60 -2.91 4.98
N TYR A 325 1.54 -2.87 5.94
CA TYR A 325 2.91 -2.33 5.77
C TYR A 325 3.74 -2.95 4.63
N SER A 326 3.43 -4.19 4.25
CA SER A 326 4.20 -4.90 3.23
C SER A 326 3.72 -4.63 1.80
N ALA A 327 2.56 -3.99 1.61
CA ALA A 327 2.00 -3.73 0.29
C ALA A 327 2.93 -2.89 -0.60
N VAL A 328 3.57 -1.86 -0.03
CA VAL A 328 4.53 -1.00 -0.75
C VAL A 328 5.82 -1.74 -1.17
N LEU A 329 6.15 -2.85 -0.49
CA LEU A 329 7.30 -3.69 -0.83
C LEU A 329 7.01 -4.63 -2.01
N MET A 330 5.76 -5.03 -2.22
CA MET A 330 5.38 -6.00 -3.25
C MET A 330 5.77 -5.55 -4.68
N PRO A 331 5.46 -4.32 -5.15
CA PRO A 331 5.88 -3.92 -6.50
C PRO A 331 7.41 -3.85 -6.63
N VAL A 332 8.12 -3.48 -5.56
CA VAL A 332 9.59 -3.45 -5.52
C VAL A 332 10.18 -4.83 -5.71
N VAL A 333 9.76 -5.80 -4.88
CA VAL A 333 10.29 -7.17 -4.91
C VAL A 333 9.97 -7.87 -6.22
N THR A 334 8.73 -7.72 -6.74
CA THR A 334 8.35 -8.33 -8.02
C THR A 334 9.12 -7.74 -9.20
N LEU A 335 9.32 -6.41 -9.25
CA LEU A 335 10.06 -5.78 -10.34
C LEU A 335 11.58 -5.99 -10.22
N ALA A 336 12.11 -6.10 -9.00
CA ALA A 336 13.47 -6.55 -8.75
C ALA A 336 13.69 -7.99 -9.24
N LEU A 337 12.72 -8.89 -9.01
CA LEU A 337 12.74 -10.24 -9.59
C LEU A 337 12.74 -10.19 -11.12
N ALA A 338 11.84 -9.43 -11.74
CA ALA A 338 11.75 -9.32 -13.20
C ALA A 338 13.06 -8.82 -13.83
N ASP A 339 13.70 -7.83 -13.20
CA ASP A 339 14.99 -7.28 -13.61
C ASP A 339 16.13 -8.31 -13.48
N ALA A 340 16.21 -9.02 -12.35
CA ALA A 340 17.20 -10.08 -12.14
C ALA A 340 17.03 -11.25 -13.13
N LEU A 341 15.79 -11.63 -13.44
CA LEU A 341 15.46 -12.65 -14.42
C LEU A 341 15.84 -12.24 -15.85
N GLY A 342 15.74 -10.95 -16.17
CA GLY A 342 16.10 -10.38 -17.47
C GLY A 342 17.53 -10.68 -17.90
N THR A 343 18.45 -10.79 -16.93
CA THR A 343 19.86 -11.12 -17.14
C THR A 343 20.16 -12.59 -16.86
N THR A 344 19.63 -13.14 -15.76
CA THR A 344 19.98 -14.49 -15.28
C THR A 344 19.53 -15.59 -16.26
N ARG A 345 18.46 -15.38 -17.03
CA ARG A 345 18.01 -16.36 -18.04
C ARG A 345 18.99 -16.58 -19.20
N TYR A 346 20.03 -15.75 -19.32
CA TYR A 346 21.10 -15.91 -20.30
C TYR A 346 22.40 -16.37 -19.64
N SER A 347 22.37 -16.78 -18.37
CA SER A 347 23.55 -17.23 -17.63
C SER A 347 24.23 -18.41 -18.34
N PRO A 348 25.57 -18.46 -18.35
CA PRO A 348 26.31 -19.62 -18.86
C PRO A 348 26.10 -20.86 -17.98
N ARG A 349 25.70 -20.71 -16.71
CA ARG A 349 25.44 -21.83 -15.79
C ARG A 349 24.06 -22.44 -16.09
N PRO A 350 23.97 -23.72 -16.52
CA PRO A 350 22.70 -24.33 -16.96
C PRO A 350 21.62 -24.35 -15.87
N TRP A 351 22.01 -24.62 -14.63
CA TRP A 351 21.06 -24.68 -13.51
C TRP A 351 20.42 -23.31 -13.22
N LEU A 352 21.20 -22.21 -13.25
CA LEU A 352 20.68 -20.85 -13.06
C LEU A 352 19.74 -20.45 -14.20
N ARG A 353 20.08 -20.83 -15.43
CA ARG A 353 19.24 -20.61 -16.60
C ARG A 353 17.90 -21.34 -16.48
N SER A 354 17.94 -22.61 -16.11
CA SER A 354 16.74 -23.43 -15.88
C SER A 354 15.88 -22.83 -14.77
N TYR A 355 16.50 -22.50 -13.63
CA TYR A 355 15.86 -21.86 -12.49
C TYR A 355 15.15 -20.56 -12.91
N ALA A 356 15.87 -19.63 -13.54
CA ALA A 356 15.30 -18.36 -14.01
C ALA A 356 14.16 -18.54 -15.02
N ASN A 357 14.21 -19.57 -15.88
CA ASN A 357 13.16 -19.80 -16.86
C ASN A 357 11.84 -20.29 -16.23
N GLN A 358 11.93 -21.06 -15.14
CA GLN A 358 10.77 -21.64 -14.45
C GLN A 358 10.25 -20.75 -13.31
N LEU A 359 11.10 -19.90 -12.75
CA LEU A 359 10.79 -19.12 -11.55
C LEU A 359 9.51 -18.26 -11.67
N PRO A 360 9.20 -17.57 -12.79
CA PRO A 360 7.92 -16.85 -12.92
C PRO A 360 6.68 -17.71 -12.71
N ALA A 361 6.68 -18.95 -13.23
CA ALA A 361 5.57 -19.88 -13.02
C ALA A 361 5.56 -20.40 -11.58
N ALA A 362 6.74 -20.68 -11.00
CA ALA A 362 6.85 -21.16 -9.63
C ALA A 362 6.34 -20.13 -8.60
N VAL A 363 6.69 -18.84 -8.73
CA VAL A 363 6.20 -17.80 -7.81
C VAL A 363 4.70 -17.55 -8.00
N ALA A 364 4.17 -17.64 -9.22
CA ALA A 364 2.74 -17.56 -9.47
C ALA A 364 1.98 -18.74 -8.85
N ALA A 365 2.50 -19.96 -8.99
CA ALA A 365 1.94 -21.15 -8.38
C ALA A 365 2.01 -21.10 -6.85
N ALA A 366 3.12 -20.61 -6.28
CA ALA A 366 3.25 -20.41 -4.85
C ALA A 366 2.26 -19.36 -4.32
N ALA A 367 2.11 -18.22 -5.00
CA ALA A 367 1.15 -17.19 -4.62
C ALA A 367 -0.31 -17.71 -4.70
N LEU A 368 -0.63 -18.50 -5.73
CA LEU A 368 -1.94 -19.15 -5.85
C LEU A 368 -2.18 -20.19 -4.73
N ALA A 369 -1.19 -21.04 -4.44
CA ALA A 369 -1.30 -22.03 -3.37
C ALA A 369 -1.47 -21.36 -1.99
N LEU A 370 -0.66 -20.34 -1.70
CA LEU A 370 -0.73 -19.57 -0.46
C LEU A 370 -2.04 -18.80 -0.32
N THR A 371 -2.71 -18.47 -1.43
CA THR A 371 -4.02 -17.80 -1.40
C THR A 371 -5.04 -18.58 -0.58
N THR A 372 -4.94 -19.91 -0.51
CA THR A 372 -5.83 -20.76 0.32
C THR A 372 -5.71 -20.48 1.83
N THR A 373 -4.60 -19.89 2.28
CA THR A 373 -4.33 -19.51 3.67
C THR A 373 -4.32 -18.00 3.89
N LEU A 374 -4.67 -17.22 2.87
CA LEU A 374 -4.63 -15.76 2.85
C LEU A 374 -6.04 -15.19 2.62
N PRO A 375 -6.26 -13.89 2.87
CA PRO A 375 -7.60 -13.31 2.89
C PRO A 375 -8.50 -13.57 1.68
N LEU A 376 -7.94 -13.72 0.47
CA LEU A 376 -8.75 -14.01 -0.71
C LEU A 376 -9.37 -15.42 -0.72
N SER A 377 -8.95 -16.34 0.16
CA SER A 377 -9.59 -17.65 0.30
C SER A 377 -11.08 -17.55 0.61
N VAL A 378 -11.48 -16.50 1.34
CA VAL A 378 -12.87 -16.25 1.74
C VAL A 378 -13.79 -16.06 0.53
N LEU A 379 -13.26 -15.66 -0.63
CA LEU A 379 -14.04 -15.55 -1.87
C LEU A 379 -14.54 -16.91 -2.39
N ALA A 380 -13.98 -18.03 -1.91
CA ALA A 380 -14.47 -19.36 -2.24
C ALA A 380 -15.68 -19.79 -1.37
N GLU A 381 -16.00 -19.03 -0.31
CA GLU A 381 -17.05 -19.35 0.63
C GLU A 381 -18.36 -18.66 0.24
N ALA A 382 -19.49 -19.39 0.22
CA ALA A 382 -20.78 -18.80 -0.15
C ALA A 382 -21.26 -17.69 0.81
N GLU A 383 -20.79 -17.72 2.06
CA GLU A 383 -21.20 -16.79 3.12
C GLU A 383 -20.74 -15.35 2.83
N VAL A 384 -19.58 -15.18 2.19
CA VAL A 384 -19.02 -13.85 1.84
C VAL A 384 -19.99 -13.01 0.98
N TYR A 385 -20.84 -13.68 0.21
CA TYR A 385 -21.81 -13.06 -0.71
C TYR A 385 -23.17 -12.79 -0.08
N ARG A 386 -23.38 -13.19 1.18
CA ARG A 386 -24.63 -12.99 1.92
C ARG A 386 -24.44 -11.92 2.98
N THR A 387 -25.52 -11.25 3.37
CA THR A 387 -25.50 -10.36 4.55
C THR A 387 -26.16 -11.11 5.70
N PRO A 388 -25.44 -11.39 6.80
CA PRO A 388 -26.02 -12.12 7.92
C PRO A 388 -27.21 -11.37 8.54
N ALA A 389 -28.24 -12.11 8.97
CA ALA A 389 -29.43 -11.53 9.60
C ALA A 389 -29.09 -10.67 10.84
N ARG A 390 -28.04 -11.06 11.60
CA ARG A 390 -27.52 -10.27 12.73
C ARG A 390 -27.13 -8.85 12.30
N VAL A 391 -26.43 -8.71 11.16
CA VAL A 391 -25.91 -7.42 10.70
C VAL A 391 -27.08 -6.53 10.29
N THR A 392 -28.09 -7.09 9.62
CA THR A 392 -29.31 -6.36 9.26
C THR A 392 -30.11 -5.91 10.50
N ALA A 393 -30.05 -6.66 11.61
CA ALA A 393 -30.67 -6.24 12.87
C ALA A 393 -29.88 -5.11 13.54
N VAL A 394 -28.54 -5.19 13.54
CA VAL A 394 -27.64 -4.15 14.06
C VAL A 394 -27.77 -2.85 13.26
N ASP A 395 -27.70 -2.91 11.93
CA ASP A 395 -27.86 -1.74 11.06
C ASP A 395 -29.22 -1.05 11.33
N ARG A 396 -30.33 -1.81 11.43
CA ARG A 396 -31.65 -1.27 11.80
C ARG A 396 -31.71 -0.65 13.20
N MET A 397 -30.90 -1.14 14.14
CA MET A 397 -30.81 -0.55 15.47
C MET A 397 -30.04 0.77 15.40
N LEU A 398 -28.93 0.81 14.67
CA LEU A 398 -28.12 2.01 14.48
C LEU A 398 -28.88 3.10 13.71
N ASP A 399 -29.78 2.73 12.79
CA ASP A 399 -30.66 3.67 12.06
C ASP A 399 -31.58 4.49 12.99
N ARG A 400 -31.73 4.11 14.27
CA ARG A 400 -32.44 4.92 15.27
C ARG A 400 -31.68 6.17 15.69
N VAL A 401 -30.36 6.20 15.48
CA VAL A 401 -29.53 7.38 15.69
C VAL A 401 -29.79 8.36 14.54
N PRO A 402 -30.25 9.60 14.80
CA PRO A 402 -30.50 10.58 13.76
C PRO A 402 -29.22 11.01 13.03
N ASP A 403 -29.34 11.35 11.74
CA ASP A 403 -28.25 11.96 10.99
C ASP A 403 -27.85 13.31 11.61
N GLY A 404 -26.55 13.59 11.64
CA GLY A 404 -25.98 14.79 12.26
C GLY A 404 -25.84 14.73 13.77
N ALA A 405 -26.33 13.68 14.44
CA ALA A 405 -26.16 13.51 15.88
C ALA A 405 -24.68 13.36 16.27
N THR A 406 -24.36 13.76 17.50
CA THR A 406 -23.08 13.44 18.14
C THR A 406 -23.16 12.05 18.75
N VAL A 407 -22.19 11.19 18.41
CA VAL A 407 -22.21 9.78 18.84
C VAL A 407 -20.84 9.37 19.33
N GLU A 408 -20.79 8.78 20.52
CA GLU A 408 -19.62 8.05 20.97
C GLU A 408 -19.76 6.58 20.58
N ALA A 409 -18.76 6.05 19.88
CA ALA A 409 -18.83 4.72 19.29
C ALA A 409 -17.51 3.96 19.37
N ASP A 410 -17.63 2.64 19.48
CA ASP A 410 -16.51 1.71 19.49
C ASP A 410 -16.23 1.10 18.10
N LEU A 411 -15.24 0.20 18.03
CA LEU A 411 -14.81 -0.43 16.78
C LEU A 411 -15.96 -1.13 16.03
N GLY A 412 -16.89 -1.77 16.76
CA GLY A 412 -17.96 -2.57 16.16
C GLY A 412 -19.04 -1.72 15.48
N THR A 413 -19.16 -0.44 15.86
CA THR A 413 -20.26 0.43 15.42
C THR A 413 -19.81 1.68 14.66
N LEU A 414 -18.59 2.19 14.90
CA LEU A 414 -18.14 3.48 14.37
C LEU A 414 -18.27 3.57 12.84
N SER A 415 -17.87 2.53 12.11
CA SER A 415 -17.81 2.56 10.64
C SER A 415 -19.20 2.56 9.98
N ARG A 416 -20.27 2.39 10.77
CA ARG A 416 -21.66 2.54 10.33
C ARG A 416 -22.22 3.93 10.54
N LEU A 417 -21.58 4.71 11.40
CA LEU A 417 -22.08 6.01 11.83
C LEU A 417 -21.23 7.16 11.29
N THR A 418 -19.93 6.96 11.05
CA THR A 418 -19.01 8.06 10.73
C THR A 418 -19.43 8.87 9.51
N SER A 419 -20.05 8.26 8.49
CA SER A 419 -20.51 8.98 7.28
C SER A 419 -21.65 9.98 7.53
N ARG A 420 -22.52 9.72 8.52
CA ARG A 420 -23.75 10.51 8.75
C ARG A 420 -23.80 11.23 10.09
N CYS A 421 -22.95 10.84 11.05
CA CYS A 421 -22.88 11.42 12.38
C CYS A 421 -21.54 12.12 12.63
N ARG A 422 -21.47 12.91 13.70
CA ARG A 422 -20.21 13.37 14.30
C ARG A 422 -19.79 12.33 15.34
N VAL A 423 -18.79 11.52 15.02
CA VAL A 423 -18.45 10.33 15.81
C VAL A 423 -17.16 10.54 16.60
N PHE A 424 -17.20 10.20 17.88
CA PHE A 424 -16.07 10.19 18.82
C PHE A 424 -15.74 8.75 19.22
N TRP A 425 -14.50 8.54 19.64
CA TRP A 425 -14.07 7.24 20.17
C TRP A 425 -14.50 7.08 21.62
N THR A 426 -14.93 5.88 21.98
CA THR A 426 -15.34 5.55 23.35
C THR A 426 -14.25 5.87 24.37
N GLY A 427 -14.56 6.69 25.37
CA GLY A 427 -13.65 7.17 26.40
C GLY A 427 -12.73 8.32 25.97
N ASN A 428 -12.92 8.90 24.78
CA ASN A 428 -12.11 10.01 24.29
C ASN A 428 -12.97 11.16 23.72
N THR A 429 -14.01 11.55 24.45
CA THR A 429 -14.93 12.64 24.08
C THR A 429 -14.52 14.01 24.62
N GLY A 430 -13.52 14.10 25.50
CA GLY A 430 -13.17 15.34 26.19
C GLY A 430 -14.38 15.91 26.94
N ASP A 431 -14.61 17.23 26.83
CA ASP A 431 -15.75 17.91 27.45
C ASP A 431 -17.07 17.78 26.66
N VAL A 432 -17.08 16.99 25.58
CA VAL A 432 -18.29 16.80 24.77
C VAL A 432 -19.17 15.72 25.41
N THR A 433 -20.40 16.09 25.77
CA THR A 433 -21.47 15.14 26.10
C THR A 433 -22.19 14.71 24.82
N PRO A 434 -22.01 13.47 24.33
CA PRO A 434 -22.63 13.01 23.09
C PRO A 434 -24.13 12.77 23.23
N ASP A 435 -24.90 13.00 22.16
CA ASP A 435 -26.34 12.73 22.11
C ASP A 435 -26.65 11.23 22.26
N TYR A 436 -25.76 10.38 21.71
CA TYR A 436 -25.89 8.92 21.70
C TYR A 436 -24.57 8.22 22.03
N ILE A 437 -24.69 7.01 22.57
CA ILE A 437 -23.57 6.08 22.73
C ILE A 437 -23.94 4.77 22.03
N ALA A 438 -23.07 4.28 21.13
CA ALA A 438 -23.25 3.04 20.39
C ALA A 438 -22.10 2.08 20.68
N LEU A 439 -22.43 0.89 21.21
CA LEU A 439 -21.43 -0.09 21.66
C LEU A 439 -21.71 -1.48 21.08
N ASP A 440 -20.64 -2.20 20.76
CA ASP A 440 -20.59 -3.63 20.52
C ASP A 440 -20.15 -4.35 21.81
N ASN A 441 -21.11 -4.87 22.56
CA ASN A 441 -20.87 -5.72 23.72
C ASN A 441 -21.22 -7.19 23.41
N SER A 442 -20.99 -7.65 22.17
CA SER A 442 -21.26 -9.03 21.76
C SER A 442 -20.38 -10.07 22.45
N ASP A 443 -19.19 -9.67 22.89
CA ASP A 443 -18.27 -10.51 23.68
C ASP A 443 -18.61 -10.53 25.19
N ARG A 444 -19.57 -9.70 25.62
CA ARG A 444 -20.00 -9.52 27.02
C ARG A 444 -18.88 -9.08 27.96
N SER A 445 -17.90 -8.34 27.45
CA SER A 445 -16.84 -7.73 28.24
C SER A 445 -17.37 -6.69 29.23
N ILE A 446 -18.41 -5.95 28.85
CA ILE A 446 -19.09 -4.97 29.71
C ILE A 446 -20.22 -5.66 30.46
N ARG A 447 -20.05 -5.82 31.78
CA ARG A 447 -21.03 -6.51 32.66
C ARG A 447 -22.27 -5.66 32.93
N ASP A 448 -22.06 -4.40 33.31
CA ASP A 448 -23.12 -3.43 33.55
C ASP A 448 -22.89 -2.23 32.63
N ILE A 449 -23.78 -2.09 31.63
CA ILE A 449 -23.71 -1.02 30.64
C ILE A 449 -24.01 0.34 31.28
N GLY A 450 -24.89 0.38 32.29
CA GLY A 450 -25.24 1.62 32.98
C GLY A 450 -24.06 2.14 33.80
N GLU A 451 -23.42 1.27 34.57
CA GLU A 451 -22.20 1.61 35.32
C GLU A 451 -21.06 2.04 34.40
N TYR A 452 -20.84 1.30 33.30
CA TYR A 452 -19.82 1.64 32.31
C TYR A 452 -20.04 3.02 31.69
N VAL A 453 -21.27 3.31 31.25
CA VAL A 453 -21.61 4.61 30.65
C VAL A 453 -21.55 5.73 31.67
N HIS A 454 -21.96 5.50 32.92
CA HIS A 454 -21.81 6.48 33.99
C HIS A 454 -20.33 6.76 34.31
N GLY A 455 -19.45 5.76 34.19
CA GLY A 455 -18.01 5.95 34.28
C GLY A 455 -17.42 6.80 33.15
N LEU A 456 -17.99 6.72 31.95
CA LEU A 456 -17.59 7.57 30.81
C LEU A 456 -18.11 9.00 30.96
N HIS A 457 -19.35 9.16 31.42
CA HIS A 457 -20.02 10.46 31.58
C HIS A 457 -20.71 10.56 32.95
N PRO A 458 -20.00 10.96 34.01
CA PRO A 458 -20.55 11.01 35.36
C PRO A 458 -21.69 12.01 35.54
N ASP A 459 -21.64 13.12 34.80
CA ASP A 459 -22.59 14.24 34.93
C ASP A 459 -23.80 14.13 33.97
N ALA A 460 -23.86 13.08 33.16
CA ALA A 460 -24.90 12.89 32.15
C ALA A 460 -25.63 11.56 32.37
N SER A 461 -26.91 11.52 32.00
CA SER A 461 -27.71 10.30 32.14
C SER A 461 -28.13 9.76 30.77
N TYR A 462 -28.00 8.45 30.59
CA TYR A 462 -28.29 7.78 29.32
C TYR A 462 -29.31 6.68 29.50
N THR A 463 -30.13 6.46 28.47
CA THR A 463 -31.04 5.32 28.44
C THR A 463 -30.96 4.52 27.17
N ILE A 464 -31.08 3.20 27.33
CA ILE A 464 -31.05 2.25 26.23
C ILE A 464 -32.29 2.47 25.35
N VAL A 465 -32.06 2.85 24.10
CA VAL A 465 -33.09 3.04 23.07
C VAL A 465 -33.09 1.91 22.05
N GLY A 466 -32.08 1.04 22.06
CA GLY A 466 -32.01 -0.16 21.24
C GLY A 466 -30.97 -1.15 21.76
N ALA A 467 -31.27 -2.44 21.66
CA ALA A 467 -30.31 -3.51 21.93
C ALA A 467 -30.60 -4.71 21.03
N THR A 468 -29.57 -5.29 20.41
CA THR A 468 -29.71 -6.50 19.59
C THR A 468 -28.37 -7.22 19.46
N HIS A 469 -28.36 -8.55 19.60
CA HIS A 469 -27.17 -9.38 19.38
C HIS A 469 -25.89 -8.90 20.12
N GLY A 470 -26.05 -8.28 21.30
CA GLY A 470 -24.94 -7.72 22.08
C GLY A 470 -24.58 -6.27 21.74
N TYR A 471 -25.10 -5.71 20.65
CA TYR A 471 -24.97 -4.29 20.34
C TYR A 471 -26.03 -3.48 21.09
N VAL A 472 -25.65 -2.29 21.56
CA VAL A 472 -26.53 -1.41 22.34
C VAL A 472 -26.38 0.04 21.86
N VAL A 473 -27.51 0.74 21.80
CA VAL A 473 -27.57 2.19 21.57
C VAL A 473 -28.26 2.84 22.76
N LEU A 474 -27.57 3.81 23.34
CA LEU A 474 -28.09 4.66 24.41
C LEU A 474 -28.29 6.09 23.91
N ARG A 475 -29.26 6.78 24.49
CA ARG A 475 -29.58 8.20 24.21
C ARG A 475 -29.46 9.01 25.48
N HIS A 476 -28.82 10.18 25.38
CA HIS A 476 -28.74 11.16 26.44
C HIS A 476 -30.15 11.63 26.89
N ARG A 477 -30.33 11.80 28.19
CA ARG A 477 -31.52 12.40 28.80
C ARG A 477 -31.15 13.78 29.33
N ASP A 478 -31.87 14.78 28.81
CA ASP A 478 -31.79 16.18 29.26
C ASP A 478 -32.15 16.33 30.74
#